data_AF-A0A4Q3EHT5-F1
#
_entry.id   AF-A0A4Q3EHT5-F1
#
_cell.length_a   1.000
_cell.length_b   1.000
_cell.length_c   1.000
_cell.angle_alpha   90.00
_cell.angle_beta   90.00
_cell.angle_gamma   90.00
#
_symmetry.space_group_name_H-M   'P 1'
#
loop_
_entity.id
_entity.type
_entity.pdbx_description
1 polymer ?
#
loop_
_entity_poly.entity_id
_entity_poly.type
_entity_poly.pdbx_seq_one_letter_code
_entity_poly.pdbx_strand_id
1 'polypeptide(L)' 'MDQVQQLADEWMEDYNYKRPHEALGGLTPNYFKQIKQLNHKPE' A
#
# COMPACT_ATOMS: atom_id res chain seq x y z
N MET A 1 17.05 20.32 2.82
CA MET A 1 16.83 19.19 1.88
C MET A 1 15.43 18.58 2.08
N ASP A 2 14.51 19.32 2.69
CA ASP A 2 13.31 18.76 3.32
C ASP A 2 12.15 18.57 2.35
N GLN A 3 12.17 19.26 1.21
CA GLN A 3 11.11 19.17 0.20
C GLN A 3 11.10 17.80 -0.51
N VAL A 4 12.27 17.21 -0.76
CA VAL A 4 12.35 15.90 -1.42
C VAL A 4 11.83 14.79 -0.50
N GLN A 5 12.15 14.88 0.80
CA GLN A 5 11.64 13.94 1.80
C GLN A 5 10.13 14.02 1.91
N GLN A 6 9.57 15.23 2.00
CA GLN A 6 8.11 15.43 2.06
C GLN A 6 7.39 14.86 0.83
N LEU A 7 7.93 15.09 -0.37
CA LEU A 7 7.36 14.54 -1.60
C LEU A 7 7.43 13.01 -1.64
N ALA A 8 8.54 12.43 -1.17
CA ALA A 8 8.69 10.98 -1.08
C ALA A 8 7.72 10.37 -0.07
N ASP A 9 7.51 11.01 1.07
CA ASP A 9 6.59 10.55 2.11
C ASP A 9 5.14 10.59 1.62
N GLU A 10 4.74 11.68 0.98
CA GLU A 10 3.40 11.83 0.36
C GLU A 10 3.19 10.76 -0.71
N TRP A 11 4.17 10.56 -1.59
CA TRP A 11 4.10 9.54 -2.63
C TRP A 11 3.97 8.13 -2.04
N MET A 12 4.74 7.81 -0.98
CA MET A 12 4.65 6.52 -0.31
C MET A 12 3.27 6.30 0.34
N GLU A 13 2.69 7.33 0.95
CA GLU A 13 1.36 7.24 1.52
C GLU A 13 0.32 6.94 0.43
N ASP A 14 0.35 7.72 -0.65
CA ASP A 14 -0.56 7.57 -1.77
C ASP A 14 -0.44 6.19 -2.43
N TYR A 15 0.78 5.74 -2.69
CA TYR A 15 1.04 4.43 -3.28
C TYR A 15 0.51 3.29 -2.40
N ASN A 16 0.78 3.34 -1.11
CA ASN A 16 0.44 2.24 -0.21
C ASN A 16 -1.05 2.20 0.18
N TYR A 17 -1.73 3.35 0.23
CA TYR A 17 -3.06 3.45 0.83
C TYR A 17 -4.16 3.99 -0.07
N LYS A 18 -3.84 4.78 -1.12
CA LYS A 18 -4.85 5.48 -1.92
C LYS A 18 -4.93 4.97 -3.36
N ARG A 19 -3.81 4.53 -3.94
CA ARG A 19 -3.75 4.10 -5.34
C ARG A 19 -4.05 2.61 -5.48
N PRO A 20 -5.16 2.23 -6.13
CA PRO A 20 -5.41 0.84 -6.50
C PRO A 20 -4.47 0.42 -7.64
N HIS A 21 -3.94 -0.81 -7.57
CA HIS A 21 -3.00 -1.34 -8.56
C HIS A 21 -3.63 -2.52 -9.30
N GLU A 22 -3.63 -2.48 -10.63
CA GLU A 22 -4.20 -3.56 -11.46
C GLU A 22 -3.52 -4.91 -11.19
N ALA A 23 -2.20 -4.92 -10.97
CA ALA A 23 -1.45 -6.12 -10.60
C ALA A 23 -1.89 -6.76 -9.28
N LEU A 24 -2.55 -5.98 -8.40
CA LEU A 24 -3.12 -6.45 -7.15
C LEU A 24 -4.64 -6.69 -7.25
N GLY A 25 -5.19 -6.76 -8.48
CA GLY A 25 -6.63 -6.89 -8.71
C GLY A 25 -7.42 -5.62 -8.41
N GLY A 26 -6.81 -4.44 -8.57
CA GLY A 26 -7.43 -3.16 -8.25
C GLY A 26 -7.38 -2.81 -6.76
N LEU A 27 -6.52 -3.49 -5.98
CA LEU A 27 -6.35 -3.23 -4.55
C LEU A 27 -5.13 -2.36 -4.27
N THR A 28 -5.13 -1.68 -3.13
CA THR A 28 -3.94 -0.99 -2.62
C THR A 28 -2.98 -2.01 -1.99
N PRO A 29 -1.67 -1.73 -1.97
CA PRO A 29 -0.69 -2.63 -1.38
C PRO A 29 -0.98 -2.98 0.08
N ASN A 30 -1.43 -2.00 0.88
CA ASN A 30 -1.75 -2.24 2.28
C ASN A 30 -2.95 -3.19 2.43
N TYR A 31 -4.02 -2.96 1.67
CA TYR A 31 -5.21 -3.80 1.72
C TYR A 31 -4.93 -5.22 1.23
N PHE A 32 -4.15 -5.37 0.17
CA PHE A 32 -3.69 -6.68 -0.30
C PHE A 32 -2.89 -7.43 0.79
N LYS A 33 -1.99 -6.72 1.50
CA LYS A 33 -1.22 -7.29 2.61
C LYS A 33 -2.14 -7.78 3.75
N GLN A 34 -3.17 -7.00 4.11
CA GLN A 34 -4.16 -7.38 5.12
C GLN A 34 -4.92 -8.65 4.74
N ILE A 35 -5.43 -8.73 3.50
CA ILE A 35 -6.11 -9.93 3.00
C ILE A 35 -5.18 -11.14 3.03
N LYS A 36 -3.94 -10.99 2.55
CA LYS A 36 -2.93 -12.05 2.59
C LYS A 36 -2.65 -12.54 4.01
N GLN A 37 -2.61 -11.64 5.00
CA GLN A 37 -2.41 -12.01 6.41
C GLN A 37 -3.62 -12.72 7.00
N LEU A 38 -4.84 -12.25 6.70
CA LEU A 38 -6.08 -12.88 7.16
C LEU A 38 -6.22 -14.30 6.60
N ASN A 39 -5.89 -14.49 5.32
CA ASN A 39 -5.92 -15.79 4.64
C ASN A 39 -4.81 -16.74 5.09
N HIS A 40 -3.80 -16.23 5.83
CA HIS A 40 -2.69 -17.03 6.34
C HIS A 40 -2.74 -17.21 7.86
N LYS A 41 -3.85 -16.82 8.52
CA LYS A 41 -4.05 -17.18 9.92
C LYS A 41 -4.18 -18.72 10.01
N PRO A 42 -3.30 -19.40 10.77
CA PRO A 42 -3.55 -20.80 11.09
C PRO A 42 -4.81 -20.88 11.97
N GLU A 43 -5.65 -21.89 11.74
CA GLU A 43 -6.75 -22.25 12.66
C GLU A 43 -6.25 -22.56 14.07
#